data_AF-A0A3D3LVC9-F1
#
_entry.id   AF-A0A3D3LVC9-F1
#
_cell.length_a   1.000
_cell.length_b   1.000
_cell.length_c   1.000
_cell.angle_alpha   90.00
_cell.angle_beta   90.00
_cell.angle_gamma   90.00
#
_symmetry.space_group_name_H-M   'P 1'
#
loop_
_entity.id
_entity.type
_entity.pdbx_description
1 polymer ?
#
loop_
_entity_poly.entity_id
_entity_poly.type
_entity_poly.pdbx_seq_one_letter_code
_entity_poly.pdbx_strand_id
1 'polypeptide(L)' 'MGLGQKIKAKRKELRMPQEELAALSGVSERTLRDFERGKLSISLQKALDIAEVLGLELKLVEA' A
#
# COMPACT_ATOMS: atom_id res chain seq x y z
N MET A 1 10.69 -8.23 5.16
CA MET A 1 10.01 -7.22 4.32
C MET A 1 8.62 -6.95 4.90
N GLY A 2 8.35 -5.74 5.34
CA GLY A 2 7.04 -5.33 5.87
C GLY A 2 6.00 -5.05 4.78
N LEU A 3 4.74 -4.89 5.17
CA LEU A 3 3.61 -4.70 4.24
C LEU A 3 3.83 -3.51 3.28
N GLY A 4 4.21 -2.34 3.78
CA GLY A 4 4.43 -1.15 2.94
C GLY A 4 5.51 -1.35 1.86
N GLN A 5 6.52 -2.19 2.13
CA GLN A 5 7.56 -2.51 1.15
C GLN A 5 7.02 -3.46 0.05
N LYS A 6 6.12 -4.39 0.41
CA LYS A 6 5.41 -5.23 -0.57
C LYS A 6 4.50 -4.40 -1.49
N ILE A 7 3.74 -3.48 -0.90
CA ILE A 7 2.87 -2.52 -1.61
C ILE A 7 3.71 -1.70 -2.61
N LYS A 8 4.83 -1.13 -2.17
CA LYS A 8 5.77 -0.39 -3.03
C LYS A 8 6.29 -1.22 -4.19
N ALA A 9 6.66 -2.48 -3.93
CA ALA A 9 7.16 -3.38 -4.95
C ALA A 9 6.09 -3.63 -6.02
N LYS A 10 4.86 -3.97 -5.61
CA LYS A 10 3.76 -4.22 -6.54
C LYS A 10 3.38 -2.98 -7.34
N ARG A 11 3.28 -1.81 -6.69
CA ARG A 11 3.02 -0.54 -7.38
C ARG A 11 4.04 -0.26 -8.49
N LYS A 12 5.33 -0.50 -8.21
CA LYS A 12 6.41 -0.32 -9.20
C LYS A 12 6.35 -1.32 -10.35
N GLU A 13 5.97 -2.57 -10.08
CA GLU A 13 5.74 -3.60 -11.09
C GLU A 13 4.66 -3.14 -12.09
N LEU A 14 3.59 -2.54 -11.58
CA LEU A 14 2.51 -1.95 -12.36
C LEU A 14 2.85 -0.59 -13.00
N ARG A 15 4.07 -0.06 -12.77
CA ARG A 15 4.52 1.28 -13.20
C ARG A 15 3.58 2.42 -12.74
N MET A 16 2.88 2.23 -11.63
CA MET A 16 1.91 3.17 -11.10
C MET A 16 2.59 4.27 -10.25
N PRO A 17 2.34 5.57 -10.49
CA PRO A 17 2.78 6.67 -9.63
C PRO A 17 2.19 6.58 -8.21
N GLN A 18 2.87 7.17 -7.22
CA GLN A 18 2.34 7.23 -5.85
C GLN A 18 1.06 8.08 -5.77
N GLU A 19 1.00 9.18 -6.52
CA GLU A 19 -0.15 10.08 -6.57
C GLU A 19 -1.41 9.36 -7.08
N GLU A 20 -1.25 8.54 -8.13
CA GLU A 20 -2.33 7.73 -8.70
C GLU A 20 -2.84 6.69 -7.70
N LEU A 21 -1.95 5.88 -7.12
CA LEU A 21 -2.34 4.89 -6.12
C LEU A 21 -3.03 5.54 -4.91
N ALA A 22 -2.50 6.66 -4.45
CA ALA A 22 -3.05 7.38 -3.32
C ALA A 22 -4.47 7.88 -3.61
N ALA A 23 -4.69 8.48 -4.79
CA ALA A 23 -6.00 8.94 -5.23
C ALA A 23 -7.02 7.79 -5.34
N LEU A 24 -6.63 6.68 -5.98
CA LEU A 24 -7.49 5.51 -6.14
C LEU A 24 -7.81 4.82 -4.81
N SER A 25 -6.89 4.86 -3.84
CA SER A 25 -7.06 4.21 -2.53
C SER A 25 -7.68 5.14 -1.47
N GLY A 26 -8.05 6.37 -1.83
CA GLY A 26 -8.61 7.34 -0.87
C GLY A 26 -7.65 7.79 0.24
N VAL A 27 -6.33 7.75 0.01
CA VAL A 27 -5.31 8.20 0.96
C VAL A 27 -4.53 9.39 0.41
N SER A 28 -3.88 10.17 1.29
CA SER A 28 -2.97 11.20 0.80
C SER A 28 -1.68 10.58 0.26
N GLU A 29 -1.10 11.19 -0.78
CA GLU A 29 0.19 10.77 -1.33
C GLU A 29 1.27 10.69 -0.24
N ARG A 30 1.31 11.66 0.68
CA ARG A 30 2.21 11.64 1.83
C ARG A 30 2.02 10.39 2.71
N THR A 31 0.77 10.02 3.00
CA THR A 31 0.46 8.81 3.78
C THR A 31 1.01 7.58 3.09
N LEU A 32 0.74 7.43 1.79
CA LEU A 32 1.24 6.32 0.99
C LEU A 32 2.78 6.30 0.97
N ARG A 33 3.42 7.46 0.75
CA ARG A 33 4.88 7.60 0.70
C ARG A 33 5.55 7.18 2.00
N ASP A 34 5.03 7.63 3.13
CA ASP A 34 5.59 7.28 4.44
C ASP A 34 5.31 5.82 4.82
N PHE A 35 4.14 5.30 4.45
CA PHE A 35 3.79 3.88 4.61
C PHE A 35 4.71 2.96 3.79
N GLU A 36 4.93 3.27 2.51
CA GLU A 36 5.84 2.51 1.63
C GLU A 36 7.30 2.52 2.12
N ARG A 37 7.69 3.52 2.90
CA ARG A 37 9.02 3.64 3.52
C ARG A 37 9.09 2.98 4.89
N GLY A 38 7.97 2.48 5.43
CA GLY A 38 7.88 1.94 6.78
C GLY A 38 7.98 2.99 7.89
N LYS A 39 7.76 4.27 7.57
CA LYS A 39 7.82 5.40 8.51
C LYS A 39 6.49 5.69 9.22
N LEU A 40 5.39 5.16 8.69
CA LEU A 40 4.04 5.38 9.19
C LEU A 40 3.28 4.05 9.23
N SER A 41 2.59 3.80 10.34
CA SER A 41 1.54 2.76 10.40
C SER A 41 0.20 3.36 10.00
N ILE A 42 -0.62 2.60 9.28
CA ILE A 42 -1.96 2.99 8.84
C ILE A 42 -2.99 2.01 9.41
N SER A 43 -4.27 2.39 9.38
CA SER A 43 -5.33 1.46 9.76
C SER A 43 -5.37 0.26 8.80
N LEU A 44 -5.88 -0.88 9.29
CA LEU A 44 -6.07 -2.07 8.45
C LEU A 44 -6.94 -1.75 7.23
N GLN A 45 -8.02 -0.99 7.40
CA GLN A 45 -8.89 -0.58 6.29
C GLN A 45 -8.11 0.12 5.17
N LYS A 46 -7.29 1.13 5.50
CA LYS A 46 -6.47 1.82 4.49
C LYS A 46 -5.47 0.89 3.81
N ALA A 47 -4.92 -0.08 4.55
CA ALA A 47 -4.03 -1.08 3.96
C ALA A 47 -4.77 -2.01 3.00
N LEU A 48 -6.03 -2.37 3.30
CA LEU A 48 -6.91 -3.14 2.43
C LEU A 48 -7.29 -2.34 1.18
N ASP A 49 -7.67 -1.06 1.33
CA ASP A 49 -8.04 -0.19 0.21
C ASP A 49 -6.87 -0.06 -0.80
N ILE A 50 -5.64 0.12 -0.29
CA ILE A 50 -4.43 0.16 -1.14
C ILE A 50 -4.16 -1.20 -1.80
N ALA A 51 -4.38 -2.30 -1.08
CA ALA A 51 -4.18 -3.64 -1.62
C ALA A 51 -5.18 -3.94 -2.74
N GLU A 52 -6.45 -3.56 -2.58
CA GLU A 52 -7.51 -3.73 -3.57
C GLU A 52 -7.16 -3.04 -4.90
N VAL A 53 -6.72 -1.79 -4.86
CA VAL A 53 -6.30 -1.05 -6.07
C VAL A 53 -5.13 -1.73 -6.78
N LEU A 54 -4.24 -2.39 -6.03
CA LEU A 54 -3.09 -3.12 -6.59
C LEU A 54 -3.42 -4.56 -7.02
N GLY A 55 -4.66 -5.00 -6.85
CA GLY A 55 -5.08 -6.39 -7.10
C GLY A 55 -4.40 -7.39 -6.16
N LEU A 56 -4.18 -6.99 -4.90
CA LEU A 56 -3.56 -7.81 -3.87
C LEU A 56 -4.59 -8.27 -2.83
N GLU A 57 -4.36 -9.46 -2.28
CA GLU A 57 -5.12 -10.00 -1.17
C GLU A 57 -4.25 -10.12 0.09
N LEU A 58 -4.83 -9.82 1.26
CA LEU A 58 -4.20 -10.09 2.54
C LEU A 58 -4.65 -11.47 3.05
N LYS A 59 -3.70 -12.27 3.50
CA LYS A 59 -3.95 -13.59 4.10
C LYS A 59 -3.36 -13.63 5.51
N LEU A 60 -4.16 -14.13 6.46
CA LEU A 60 -3.67 -14.48 7.78
C LEU A 60 -2.94 -15.82 7.69
N VAL A 61 -1.78 -15.91 8.35
CA VAL A 61 -0.96 -17.12 8.43
C VAL A 61 -0.58 -17.34 9.89
N GLU A 62 -0.47 -18.61 10.28
CA GLU A 62 0.10 -18.98 11.58
C GLU A 62 1.62 -18.74 11.56
N ALA A 63 2.19 -18.45 12.74
CA ALA A 63 3.60 -18.11 12.91
C ALA A 63 4.49 -19.35 13.06
#